data_AF-A0A9X3WNQ2-F1
#
_entry.id   AF-A0A9X3WNQ2-F1
#
_cell.length_a   1.000
_cell.length_b   1.000
_cell.length_c   1.000
_cell.angle_alpha   90.00
_cell.angle_beta   90.00
_cell.angle_gamma   90.00
#
_symmetry.space_group_name_H-M   'P 1'
#
loop_
_entity.id
_entity.type
_entity.pdbx_description
1 polymer ?
#
loop_
_entity_poly.entity_id
_entity_poly.type
_entity_poly.pdbx_seq_one_letter_code
_entity_poly.pdbx_strand_id
1 'polypeptide(L)'
;MLVDEFIRKFNKKFPDVDKFDYATDQMISEYEDNINYKLPASFKKFLKNFSNGIFLLDCEPIGGVSKDSPCGDICKVTTIIPDVPEKVLLFEKNEYIDSKKLVSFTMYDSSNISNNHWVFICNEGIPNNEYRVGFISESSNKIVKVLSTFEEWLTIFWENNNDLNEMGEPVFNSFFQILKKD
;
A
#
# COMPACT_ATOMS: atom_id res chain seq x y z
N MET A 1 3.71 9.79 -9.95
CA MET A 1 4.12 10.97 -9.17
C MET A 1 5.20 10.52 -8.23
N LEU A 2 6.33 11.22 -8.22
CA LEU A 2 7.42 10.86 -7.33
C LEU A 2 7.03 11.09 -5.87
N VAL A 3 7.55 10.27 -4.96
CA VAL A 3 7.25 10.39 -3.51
C VAL A 3 7.54 11.80 -2.98
N ASP A 4 8.65 12.43 -3.37
CA ASP A 4 8.97 13.80 -2.92
C ASP A 4 7.94 14.83 -3.38
N GLU A 5 7.43 14.64 -4.60
CA GLU A 5 6.42 15.53 -5.15
C GLU A 5 5.10 15.36 -4.40
N PHE A 6 4.72 14.11 -4.10
CA PHE A 6 3.57 13.79 -3.26
C PHE A 6 3.70 14.45 -1.89
N ILE A 7 4.80 14.22 -1.17
CA ILE A 7 5.04 14.78 0.17
C ILE A 7 4.92 16.31 0.16
N ARG A 8 5.58 16.97 -0.79
CA ARG A 8 5.54 18.43 -0.91
C ARG A 8 4.13 18.94 -1.17
N LYS A 9 3.40 18.32 -2.09
CA LYS A 9 2.02 18.71 -2.44
C LYS A 9 1.06 18.44 -1.28
N PHE A 10 1.18 17.27 -0.65
CA PHE A 10 0.34 16.84 0.45
C PHE A 10 0.53 17.75 1.67
N ASN A 11 1.76 17.98 2.13
CA ASN A 11 2.02 18.86 3.27
C ASN A 11 1.58 20.30 3.03
N LYS A 12 1.58 20.77 1.77
CA LYS A 12 1.06 22.10 1.43
C LYS A 12 -0.47 22.16 1.52
N LYS A 13 -1.16 21.11 1.10
CA LYS A 13 -2.63 21.06 1.02
C LYS A 13 -3.27 20.67 2.35
N PHE A 14 -2.66 19.71 3.05
CA PHE A 14 -3.14 19.10 4.28
C PHE A 14 -2.06 19.19 5.38
N PRO A 15 -1.70 20.41 5.83
CA PRO A 15 -0.63 20.61 6.81
C PRO A 15 -0.94 19.97 8.16
N ASP A 16 -2.22 19.90 8.54
CA ASP A 16 -2.69 19.47 9.86
C ASP A 16 -2.98 17.97 9.96
N VAL A 17 -2.78 17.20 8.87
CA VAL A 17 -2.90 15.73 8.92
C VAL A 17 -1.82 15.18 9.84
N ASP A 18 -2.26 14.45 10.86
CA ASP A 18 -1.39 13.82 11.84
C ASP A 18 -0.51 12.75 11.18
N LYS A 19 0.76 12.74 11.56
CA LYS A 19 1.79 11.86 11.00
C LYS A 19 2.52 11.19 12.15
N PHE A 20 2.90 9.95 11.94
CA PHE A 20 3.72 9.23 12.88
C PHE A 20 5.20 9.58 12.69
N ASP A 21 6.02 9.14 13.66
CA ASP A 21 7.47 9.27 13.59
C ASP A 21 8.04 8.69 12.29
N TYR A 22 9.20 9.20 11.87
CA TYR A 22 9.85 8.73 10.64
C TYR A 22 10.61 7.42 10.88
N ALA A 23 10.57 6.53 9.90
CA ALA A 23 11.35 5.30 9.95
C ALA A 23 12.84 5.61 9.76
N THR A 24 13.70 5.00 10.58
CA THR A 24 15.15 5.05 10.36
C THR A 24 15.60 3.97 9.38
N ASP A 25 16.79 4.14 8.79
CA ASP A 25 17.39 3.09 7.95
C ASP A 25 17.59 1.78 8.72
N GLN A 26 17.89 1.86 10.02
CA GLN A 26 18.01 0.70 10.89
C GLN A 26 16.67 -0.04 11.04
N MET A 27 15.60 0.67 11.38
CA MET A 27 14.25 0.07 11.52
C MET A 27 13.84 -0.63 10.23
N ILE A 28 14.05 0.02 9.09
CA ILE A 28 13.74 -0.56 7.78
C ILE A 28 14.58 -1.80 7.51
N SER A 29 15.88 -1.77 7.79
CA SER A 29 16.77 -2.91 7.56
C SER A 29 16.38 -4.11 8.43
N GLU A 30 16.18 -3.90 9.72
CA GLU A 30 15.74 -4.94 10.67
C GLU A 30 14.40 -5.53 10.24
N TYR A 31 13.48 -4.69 9.78
CA TYR A 31 12.18 -5.13 9.30
C TYR A 31 12.28 -5.95 8.00
N GLU A 32 13.05 -5.49 7.00
CA GLU A 32 13.30 -6.23 5.76
C GLU A 32 13.89 -7.63 6.02
N ASP A 33 14.81 -7.73 6.99
CA ASP A 33 15.41 -9.00 7.39
C ASP A 33 14.37 -9.93 8.06
N ASN A 34 13.48 -9.37 8.89
CA ASN A 34 12.41 -10.13 9.55
C ASN A 34 11.38 -10.69 8.56
N ILE A 35 10.97 -9.91 7.55
CA ILE A 35 10.01 -10.38 6.53
C ILE A 35 10.68 -11.18 5.40
N ASN A 36 12.02 -11.19 5.36
CA ASN A 36 12.83 -11.80 4.30
C ASN A 36 12.50 -11.24 2.90
N TYR A 37 12.26 -9.93 2.81
CA TYR A 37 12.04 -9.20 1.56
C TYR A 37 12.55 -7.77 1.69
N LYS A 38 13.16 -7.26 0.61
CA LYS A 38 13.49 -5.84 0.50
C LYS A 38 12.26 -5.03 0.11
N LEU A 39 12.06 -3.88 0.75
CA LEU A 39 10.95 -2.97 0.45
C LEU A 39 11.28 -2.08 -0.77
N PRO A 40 10.26 -1.63 -1.53
CA PRO A 40 10.45 -0.66 -2.60
C PRO A 40 11.18 0.60 -2.13
N ALA A 41 12.10 1.12 -2.94
CA ALA A 41 12.83 2.34 -2.60
C ALA A 41 11.89 3.54 -2.41
N SER A 42 10.84 3.65 -3.23
CA SER A 42 9.78 4.64 -3.12
C SER A 42 9.04 4.52 -1.79
N PHE A 43 8.62 3.32 -1.40
CA PHE A 43 7.94 3.09 -0.12
C PHE A 43 8.86 3.41 1.08
N LYS A 44 10.12 3.00 1.04
CA LYS A 44 11.12 3.39 2.06
C LYS A 44 11.25 4.90 2.16
N LYS A 45 11.29 5.60 1.03
CA LYS A 45 11.36 7.07 1.00
C LYS A 45 10.13 7.71 1.65
N PHE A 46 8.95 7.14 1.43
CA PHE A 46 7.72 7.58 2.08
C PHE A 46 7.81 7.40 3.59
N LEU A 47 8.21 6.22 4.07
CA LEU A 47 8.34 5.95 5.50
C LEU A 47 9.36 6.85 6.21
N LYS A 48 10.47 7.20 5.52
CA LYS A 48 11.55 8.03 6.07
C LYS A 48 11.25 9.53 6.08
N ASN A 49 10.43 10.01 5.14
CA ASN A 49 10.28 11.45 4.89
C ASN A 49 8.85 11.95 5.04
N PHE A 50 7.88 11.05 5.25
CA PHE A 50 6.48 11.41 5.38
C PHE A 50 5.86 10.87 6.68
N SER A 51 5.81 9.55 6.85
CA SER A 51 5.23 8.92 8.03
C SER A 51 5.55 7.43 8.04
N ASN A 52 6.00 6.89 9.18
CA ASN A 52 6.15 5.44 9.36
C ASN A 52 4.79 4.78 9.64
N GLY A 53 3.97 4.69 8.60
CA GLY A 53 2.55 4.30 8.71
C GLY A 53 1.65 5.51 8.98
N ILE A 54 0.44 5.49 8.42
CA ILE A 54 -0.52 6.59 8.47
C ILE A 54 -1.90 6.11 8.01
N PHE A 55 -2.98 6.60 8.63
CA PHE A 55 -4.31 6.49 8.04
C PHE A 55 -4.54 7.69 7.11
N LEU A 56 -4.14 7.53 5.86
CA LEU A 56 -4.02 8.64 4.92
C LEU A 56 -5.42 9.16 4.54
N LEU A 57 -5.71 10.40 4.94
CA LEU A 57 -7.02 11.08 4.78
C LEU A 57 -8.21 10.22 5.26
N ASP A 58 -8.00 9.46 6.34
CA ASP A 58 -8.98 8.56 6.94
C ASP A 58 -9.57 7.51 5.98
N CYS A 59 -8.87 7.19 4.87
CA CYS A 59 -9.34 6.22 3.87
C CYS A 59 -8.33 5.15 3.49
N GLU A 60 -7.02 5.41 3.58
CA GLU A 60 -5.98 4.43 3.22
C GLU A 60 -5.08 4.13 4.43
N PRO A 61 -5.29 2.99 5.13
CA PRO A 61 -4.56 2.63 6.34
C PRO A 61 -3.18 2.04 5.99
N ILE A 62 -2.20 2.88 5.73
CA ILE A 62 -0.84 2.45 5.35
C ILE A 62 -0.09 2.00 6.60
N GLY A 63 0.41 0.76 6.59
CA GLY A 63 1.23 0.20 7.66
C GLY A 63 2.67 0.74 7.68
N GLY A 64 3.28 0.75 8.86
CA GLY A 64 4.69 1.11 9.04
C GLY A 64 5.63 -0.09 9.06
N VAL A 65 6.88 0.14 9.46
CA VAL A 65 7.87 -0.90 9.81
C VAL A 65 8.02 -1.05 11.34
N SER A 66 7.03 -0.58 12.10
CA SER A 66 6.92 -0.78 13.55
C SER A 66 5.49 -1.11 13.93
N LYS A 67 5.32 -2.01 14.90
CA LYS A 67 4.02 -2.35 15.49
C LYS A 67 3.34 -1.17 16.17
N ASP A 68 4.12 -0.18 16.57
CA ASP A 68 3.63 1.05 17.20
C ASP A 68 3.09 2.06 16.18
N SER A 69 3.25 1.80 14.88
CA SER A 69 2.68 2.68 13.86
C SER A 69 1.15 2.71 13.92
N PRO A 70 0.49 3.80 13.49
CA PRO A 70 -0.95 4.01 13.71
C PRO A 70 -1.85 2.91 13.13
N CYS A 71 -1.40 2.24 12.07
CA CYS A 71 -2.13 1.17 11.40
C CYS A 71 -1.50 -0.22 11.62
N GLY A 72 -0.50 -0.33 12.51
CA GLY A 72 0.32 -1.52 12.67
C GLY A 72 1.39 -1.67 11.59
N ASP A 73 2.29 -2.64 11.77
CA ASP A 73 3.31 -2.92 10.78
C ASP A 73 2.71 -3.56 9.52
N ILE A 74 3.33 -3.27 8.37
CA ILE A 74 3.11 -4.07 7.15
C ILE A 74 3.32 -5.55 7.47
N CYS A 75 2.84 -6.47 6.65
CA CYS A 75 3.07 -7.90 6.91
C CYS A 75 2.88 -8.75 5.66
N LYS A 76 3.27 -10.03 5.73
CA LYS A 76 2.95 -10.98 4.65
C LYS A 76 1.45 -11.19 4.58
N VAL A 77 0.92 -11.36 3.37
CA VAL A 77 -0.52 -11.57 3.19
C VAL A 77 -1.02 -12.81 3.94
N THR A 78 -0.17 -13.83 4.11
CA THR A 78 -0.45 -15.05 4.87
C THR A 78 -0.66 -14.82 6.37
N THR A 79 -0.30 -13.63 6.87
CA THR A 79 -0.50 -13.23 8.26
C THR A 79 -1.85 -12.53 8.46
N ILE A 80 -2.40 -11.91 7.39
CA ILE A 80 -3.58 -11.03 7.47
C ILE A 80 -4.82 -11.57 6.75
N ILE A 81 -4.65 -12.43 5.74
CA ILE A 81 -5.79 -13.06 5.06
C ILE A 81 -5.85 -14.54 5.47
N PRO A 82 -6.88 -14.95 6.23
CA PRO A 82 -7.11 -16.35 6.56
C PRO A 82 -7.24 -17.19 5.29
N ASP A 83 -6.69 -18.40 5.32
CA ASP A 83 -6.83 -19.40 4.25
C ASP A 83 -6.44 -18.92 2.84
N VAL A 84 -5.54 -17.92 2.75
CA VAL A 84 -4.98 -17.51 1.46
C VAL A 84 -4.28 -18.71 0.80
N PRO A 85 -4.61 -19.05 -0.47
CA PRO A 85 -4.00 -20.19 -1.13
C PRO A 85 -2.49 -19.98 -1.32
N GLU A 86 -1.74 -21.07 -1.45
CA GLU A 86 -0.30 -21.00 -1.76
C GLU A 86 -0.05 -20.22 -3.07
N LYS A 87 -0.98 -20.32 -4.02
CA LYS A 87 -0.95 -19.57 -5.27
C LYS A 87 -2.21 -18.73 -5.42
N VAL A 88 -2.01 -17.42 -5.51
CA VAL A 88 -3.06 -16.42 -5.73
C VAL A 88 -3.15 -16.10 -7.21
N LEU A 89 -4.36 -16.14 -7.76
CA LEU A 89 -4.61 -15.72 -9.14
C LEU A 89 -4.60 -14.19 -9.23
N LEU A 90 -3.76 -13.66 -10.10
CA LEU A 90 -3.82 -12.29 -10.59
C LEU A 90 -4.75 -12.27 -11.82
N PHE A 91 -5.95 -11.74 -11.61
CA PHE A 91 -7.06 -11.86 -12.56
C PHE A 91 -6.79 -11.15 -13.89
N GLU A 92 -6.33 -9.89 -13.86
CA GLU A 92 -6.11 -9.08 -15.09
C GLU A 92 -5.09 -9.69 -16.06
N LYS A 93 -4.13 -10.47 -15.55
CA LYS A 93 -3.07 -11.09 -16.37
C LYS A 93 -3.21 -12.60 -16.51
N ASN A 94 -4.20 -13.21 -15.85
CA ASN A 94 -4.36 -14.67 -15.77
C ASN A 94 -3.06 -15.39 -15.37
N GLU A 95 -2.34 -14.86 -14.37
CA GLU A 95 -1.10 -15.44 -13.84
C GLU A 95 -1.24 -15.82 -12.36
N TYR A 96 -0.46 -16.80 -11.91
CA TYR A 96 -0.43 -17.20 -10.51
C TYR A 96 0.81 -16.66 -9.81
N ILE A 97 0.61 -16.09 -8.62
CA ILE A 97 1.66 -15.57 -7.75
C ILE A 97 1.70 -16.41 -6.47
N ASP A 98 2.90 -16.77 -6.03
CA ASP A 98 3.10 -17.40 -4.71
C ASP A 98 2.71 -16.41 -3.61
N SER A 99 1.77 -16.79 -2.73
CA SER A 99 1.30 -15.91 -1.66
C SER A 99 2.40 -15.49 -0.68
N LYS A 100 3.48 -16.27 -0.57
CA LYS A 100 4.65 -15.89 0.24
C LYS A 100 5.37 -14.65 -0.29
N LYS A 101 5.20 -14.32 -1.58
CA LYS A 101 5.76 -13.13 -2.24
C LYS A 101 4.85 -11.90 -2.13
N LEU A 102 3.78 -11.97 -1.35
CA LEU A 102 2.84 -10.86 -1.19
C LEU A 102 3.03 -10.23 0.19
N VAL A 103 3.39 -8.95 0.20
CA VAL A 103 3.53 -8.14 1.42
C VAL A 103 2.47 -7.06 1.40
N SER A 104 1.50 -7.13 2.32
CA SER A 104 0.48 -6.11 2.51
C SER A 104 1.08 -4.82 3.04
N PHE A 105 0.77 -3.70 2.40
CA PHE A 105 1.15 -2.38 2.90
C PHE A 105 -0.04 -1.54 3.34
N THR A 106 -1.27 -1.91 2.98
CA THR A 106 -2.46 -1.41 3.67
C THR A 106 -2.94 -2.42 4.70
N MET A 107 -3.39 -1.91 5.84
CA MET A 107 -3.79 -2.68 7.02
C MET A 107 -5.31 -2.60 7.21
N TYR A 108 -5.86 -3.30 8.20
CA TYR A 108 -7.30 -3.30 8.40
C TYR A 108 -7.84 -1.90 8.69
N ASP A 109 -8.97 -1.55 8.09
CA ASP A 109 -9.87 -0.57 8.69
C ASP A 109 -10.73 -1.31 9.74
N SER A 110 -11.03 -0.65 10.85
CA SER A 110 -11.76 -1.23 11.99
C SER A 110 -13.25 -1.54 11.69
N SER A 111 -13.68 -1.49 10.44
CA SER A 111 -15.10 -1.48 10.04
C SER A 111 -15.58 -2.74 9.31
N ASN A 112 -14.98 -3.92 9.52
CA ASN A 112 -15.62 -5.26 9.34
C ASN A 112 -16.40 -5.56 8.02
N ILE A 113 -16.32 -4.75 6.96
CA ILE A 113 -17.15 -4.92 5.75
C ILE A 113 -16.38 -5.66 4.64
N SER A 114 -15.05 -5.51 4.56
CA SER A 114 -14.16 -6.35 3.74
C SER A 114 -12.69 -6.05 4.04
N ASN A 115 -11.86 -7.07 4.25
CA ASN A 115 -10.42 -6.88 4.47
C ASN A 115 -9.64 -7.03 3.17
N ASN A 116 -9.89 -6.13 2.23
CA ASN A 116 -9.11 -6.09 1.00
C ASN A 116 -7.83 -5.28 1.24
N HIS A 117 -6.74 -5.70 0.60
CA HIS A 117 -5.43 -5.13 0.86
C HIS A 117 -4.70 -4.76 -0.43
N TRP A 118 -3.95 -3.66 -0.38
CA TRP A 118 -2.89 -3.40 -1.33
C TRP A 118 -1.62 -4.12 -0.88
N VAL A 119 -1.04 -4.89 -1.80
CA VAL A 119 0.12 -5.73 -1.55
C VAL A 119 1.24 -5.41 -2.54
N PHE A 120 2.48 -5.45 -2.10
CA PHE A 120 3.64 -5.56 -2.97
C PHE A 120 3.77 -6.99 -3.48
N ILE A 121 4.00 -7.15 -4.79
CA ILE A 121 4.29 -8.43 -5.44
C ILE A 121 5.82 -8.57 -5.55
N CYS A 122 6.46 -9.08 -4.50
CA CYS A 122 7.90 -9.12 -4.27
C CYS A 122 8.64 -10.13 -5.16
N ASN A 123 8.66 -9.87 -6.47
CA ASN A 123 9.43 -10.64 -7.44
C ASN A 123 10.92 -10.28 -7.37
N GLU A 124 11.78 -11.27 -7.56
CA GLU A 124 13.23 -11.07 -7.62
C GLU A 124 13.67 -10.34 -8.89
N GLY A 125 14.84 -9.69 -8.84
CA GLY A 125 15.46 -9.07 -10.01
C GLY A 125 14.84 -7.73 -10.44
N ILE A 126 13.91 -7.18 -9.66
CA ILE A 126 13.29 -5.89 -9.94
C ILE A 126 14.21 -4.76 -9.46
N PRO A 127 14.64 -3.82 -10.33
CA PRO A 127 15.49 -2.69 -9.94
C PRO A 127 14.87 -1.89 -8.80
N ASN A 128 15.68 -1.58 -7.77
CA ASN A 128 15.26 -0.87 -6.56
C ASN A 128 14.07 -1.49 -5.82
N ASN A 129 13.73 -2.74 -6.12
CA ASN A 129 12.56 -3.43 -5.57
C ASN A 129 11.25 -2.68 -5.83
N GLU A 130 11.15 -1.90 -6.91
CA GLU A 130 9.91 -1.21 -7.32
C GLU A 130 8.91 -2.23 -7.87
N TYR A 131 8.35 -3.00 -6.94
CA TYR A 131 7.42 -4.07 -7.22
C TYR A 131 6.10 -3.55 -7.74
N ARG A 132 5.42 -4.41 -8.51
CA ARG A 132 4.00 -4.24 -8.80
C ARG A 132 3.20 -4.21 -7.51
N VAL A 133 2.16 -3.39 -7.52
CA VAL A 133 1.20 -3.27 -6.42
C VAL A 133 -0.09 -3.97 -6.85
N GLY A 134 -0.55 -4.94 -6.07
CA GLY A 134 -1.79 -5.67 -6.32
C GLY A 134 -2.87 -5.32 -5.31
N PHE A 135 -4.13 -5.29 -5.72
CA PHE A 135 -5.27 -5.26 -4.80
C PHE A 135 -5.80 -6.68 -4.62
N ILE A 136 -5.54 -7.29 -3.46
CA ILE A 136 -6.04 -8.62 -3.12
C ILE A 136 -7.39 -8.53 -2.41
N SER A 137 -8.34 -9.31 -2.91
CA SER A 137 -9.67 -9.44 -2.33
C SER A 137 -9.69 -10.62 -1.36
N GLU A 138 -10.05 -10.36 -0.10
CA GLU A 138 -10.21 -11.41 0.92
C GLU A 138 -11.30 -12.41 0.53
N SER A 139 -12.44 -11.93 0.03
CA SER A 139 -13.58 -12.78 -0.31
C SER A 139 -13.31 -13.75 -1.47
N SER A 140 -12.43 -13.38 -2.40
CA SER A 140 -12.12 -14.21 -3.57
C SER A 140 -10.73 -14.84 -3.55
N ASN A 141 -9.85 -14.39 -2.65
CA ASN A 141 -8.43 -14.74 -2.63
C ASN A 141 -7.73 -14.50 -3.98
N LYS A 142 -8.12 -13.43 -4.69
CA LYS A 142 -7.57 -13.04 -5.99
C LYS A 142 -7.04 -11.63 -5.95
N ILE A 143 -5.98 -11.38 -6.71
CA ILE A 143 -5.54 -10.04 -7.04
C ILE A 143 -6.38 -9.56 -8.23
N VAL A 144 -7.25 -8.58 -8.00
CA VAL A 144 -8.23 -8.11 -9.00
C VAL A 144 -7.79 -6.85 -9.72
N LYS A 145 -6.79 -6.14 -9.19
CA LYS A 145 -6.19 -4.96 -9.82
C LYS A 145 -4.69 -4.94 -9.62
N VAL A 146 -3.94 -4.48 -10.63
CA VAL A 146 -2.48 -4.34 -10.55
C VAL A 146 -2.04 -2.98 -11.07
N LEU A 147 -1.15 -2.36 -10.31
CA LEU A 147 -0.40 -1.17 -10.64
C LEU A 147 1.09 -1.51 -10.78
N SER A 148 1.82 -0.68 -11.48
CA SER A 148 3.24 -0.89 -11.80
C SER A 148 4.13 -0.65 -10.58
N THR A 149 3.82 0.37 -9.76
CA THR A 149 4.64 0.76 -8.60
C THR A 149 3.80 1.41 -7.49
N PHE A 150 4.42 1.61 -6.32
CA PHE A 150 3.85 2.41 -5.24
C PHE A 150 3.64 3.89 -5.63
N GLU A 151 4.51 4.43 -6.48
CA GLU A 151 4.36 5.81 -6.99
C GLU A 151 3.18 5.97 -7.95
N GLU A 152 2.84 4.93 -8.71
CA GLU A 152 1.59 4.91 -9.47
C GLU A 152 0.38 4.92 -8.53
N TRP A 153 0.41 4.10 -7.47
CA TRP A 153 -0.62 4.11 -6.43
C TRP A 153 -0.79 5.51 -5.79
N LEU A 154 0.32 6.19 -5.42
CA LEU A 154 0.28 7.57 -4.90
C LEU A 154 -0.26 8.58 -5.91
N THR A 155 -0.04 8.36 -7.21
CA THR A 155 -0.57 9.21 -8.28
C THR A 155 -2.09 9.14 -8.28
N ILE A 156 -2.62 7.92 -8.32
CA ILE A 156 -4.06 7.68 -8.34
C ILE A 156 -4.69 8.21 -7.06
N PHE A 157 -4.08 7.92 -5.90
CA PHE A 157 -4.52 8.49 -4.63
C PHE A 157 -4.63 10.02 -4.72
N TRP A 158 -3.55 10.70 -5.09
CA TRP A 158 -3.54 12.16 -5.12
C TRP A 158 -4.52 12.73 -6.14
N GLU A 159 -4.59 12.19 -7.35
CA GLU A 159 -5.47 12.69 -8.41
C GLU A 159 -6.95 12.66 -8.01
N ASN A 160 -7.37 11.66 -7.23
CA ASN A 160 -8.75 11.55 -6.77
C ASN A 160 -9.01 12.31 -5.46
N ASN A 161 -7.97 12.63 -4.67
CA ASN A 161 -8.14 13.19 -3.33
C ASN A 161 -7.70 14.65 -3.16
N ASN A 162 -6.99 15.24 -4.15
CA ASN A 162 -6.39 16.57 -3.97
C ASN A 162 -7.38 17.74 -3.92
N ASP A 163 -8.61 17.53 -4.40
CA ASP A 163 -9.68 18.54 -4.44
C ASP A 163 -10.73 18.34 -3.34
N LEU A 164 -10.52 17.38 -2.43
CA LEU A 164 -11.48 17.09 -1.37
C LEU A 164 -11.49 18.18 -0.29
N ASN A 165 -12.69 18.40 0.25
CA ASN A 165 -12.96 19.23 1.42
C ASN A 165 -13.28 18.38 2.67
N GLU A 166 -13.42 17.06 2.53
CA GLU A 166 -13.85 16.12 3.58
C GLU A 166 -12.97 14.84 3.55
N MET A 167 -13.55 13.65 3.79
CA MET A 167 -12.87 12.35 3.85
C MET A 167 -12.32 11.91 2.49
N GLY A 168 -11.18 11.21 2.53
CA GLY A 168 -10.56 10.63 1.35
C GLY A 168 -11.38 9.50 0.73
N GLU A 169 -11.16 9.26 -0.56
CA GLU A 169 -11.65 8.11 -1.30
C GLU A 169 -10.52 7.07 -1.47
N PRO A 170 -10.78 5.78 -1.14
CA PRO A 170 -9.81 4.71 -1.37
C PRO A 170 -9.41 4.59 -2.85
N VAL A 171 -8.14 4.29 -3.11
CA VAL A 171 -7.55 4.13 -4.44
C VAL A 171 -8.29 3.07 -5.26
N PHE A 172 -8.81 2.02 -4.63
CA PHE A 172 -9.56 1.00 -5.38
C PHE A 172 -10.86 1.57 -5.98
N ASN A 173 -11.49 2.55 -5.34
CA ASN A 173 -12.77 3.10 -5.80
C ASN A 173 -12.61 3.99 -7.04
N SER A 174 -11.44 4.62 -7.23
CA SER A 174 -11.19 5.45 -8.40
C SER A 174 -11.31 4.68 -9.72
N PHE A 175 -11.11 3.35 -9.71
CA PHE A 175 -11.24 2.52 -10.91
C PHE A 175 -12.69 2.35 -11.39
N PHE A 176 -13.69 2.52 -10.51
CA PHE A 176 -15.10 2.47 -10.90
C PHE A 176 -15.61 3.81 -11.44
N GLN A 177 -14.96 4.92 -11.10
CA GLN A 177 -15.32 6.24 -11.63
C GLN A 177 -14.89 6.41 -13.09
N ILE A 178 -13.80 5.74 -13.49
CA ILE A 178 -13.30 5.73 -14.88
C ILE A 178 -14.32 5.03 -15.80
N LEU A 179 -14.93 3.93 -15.34
CA LEU A 179 -15.96 3.19 -16.10
C LEU A 179 -17.29 3.92 -16.30
N LYS A 180 -17.51 5.04 -15.61
CA LYS A 180 -18.72 5.88 -15.78
C LYS A 180 -18.53 7.04 -16.77
N LYS A 181 -17.30 7.23 -17.28
CA LYS A 181 -16.96 8.31 -18.22
C LYS A 181 -16.77 7.84 -19.66
N ASP A 182 -16.88 6.53 -19.90
CA ASP A 182 -16.97 5.89 -21.22
C ASP A 182 -18.42 5.50 -21.54
#